data_AF-A0A673GHA7-F1
#
_entry.id   AF-A0A673GHA7-F1
#
_cell.length_a   1.000
_cell.length_b   1.000
_cell.length_c   1.000
_cell.angle_alpha   90.00
_cell.angle_beta   90.00
_cell.angle_gamma   90.00
#
_symmetry.space_group_name_H-M   'P 1'
#
loop_
_entity.id
_entity.type
_entity.pdbx_description
1 polymer ?
#
loop_
_entity_poly.entity_id
_entity_poly.type
_entity_poly.pdbx_seq_one_letter_code
_entity_poly.pdbx_strand_id
1 'polypeptide(L)'
;MFLSDSPTFSTIFFYELLFFCLSVCMTNCPTLIVTVGLPARGKTYISKKLTRYLNWIDVPTKEFNVGQYRRECVKIYKSFEFFRPDNEEGLKIRKQCALAALNDVRQFLTDEGGQVAVFDATNTTRERRETILRFAEQNGFKAFFVESVCEDPDVIAENIVQVKLGSPDYTHCNTEEAVADFMKRIKCYENSYQPLDEELDRDLSFIKIIDVGRRYLVNRVQDHIQSRIVYYLMNIHITPRSIYLCRHGESDLNIKGRIGGDSGLSARGKEFAKSLGQFIQSQNIHDLKVWTSQMKRTIQTAEAVGVPYEQWKALNEIDAGVCEELMYEEIQQRYPLEFALRDQDKYRYRYPKGESYEDLVQRLEPVIMELERQENVLVICHQAVMRCLLAYFLDKTAEELPYLKCPLHTVLKLTPMAYGCKVESVCLNVDAVNTHRDRPSVRLTNTQPLSMFAHISGGILFHSSLKILSKSLRFLGNSKFQLTPQIFYRIKVWGLARPLHDLNVLLFEPLLCCLDGIFGNCPAGRPIHDPIFSVLAEGRRFSSRILRCMALSIGPSMR
;
A
#
# COMPACT_ATOMS: atom_id res chain seq x y z
N MET A 1 -60.81 -1.72 20.93
CA MET A 1 -59.93 -0.54 21.08
C MET A 1 -58.50 -1.07 21.12
N PHE A 2 -57.89 -1.18 19.95
CA PHE A 2 -56.53 -1.69 19.72
C PHE A 2 -55.90 -0.82 18.61
N LEU A 3 -54.56 -0.74 18.65
CA LEU A 3 -53.60 -0.14 17.70
C LEU A 3 -53.16 1.31 17.96
N SER A 4 -51.85 1.50 18.18
CA SER A 4 -50.93 2.11 17.19
C SER A 4 -49.46 2.18 17.70
N ASP A 5 -48.59 1.40 17.04
CA ASP A 5 -47.21 1.66 16.55
C ASP A 5 -46.16 2.49 17.31
N SER A 6 -44.96 1.90 17.47
CA SER A 6 -43.72 2.38 16.82
C SER A 6 -42.55 1.38 16.98
N PRO A 7 -41.89 0.95 15.89
CA PRO A 7 -40.61 0.24 15.93
C PRO A 7 -39.52 1.09 15.26
N THR A 8 -38.81 1.94 15.99
CA THR A 8 -37.64 2.66 15.44
C THR A 8 -36.60 2.91 16.51
N PHE A 9 -35.77 1.91 16.83
CA PHE A 9 -34.49 2.16 17.50
C PHE A 9 -33.45 1.06 17.28
N SER A 10 -33.86 -0.14 16.85
CA SER A 10 -32.93 -1.26 16.64
C SER A 10 -32.30 -1.31 15.23
N THR A 11 -32.85 -0.61 14.24
CA THR A 11 -32.43 -0.78 12.83
C THR A 11 -31.40 0.26 12.39
N ILE A 12 -31.30 1.41 13.05
CA ILE A 12 -30.35 2.48 12.68
C ILE A 12 -28.92 2.15 13.16
N PHE A 13 -28.78 1.40 14.26
CA PHE A 13 -27.48 1.03 14.82
C PHE A 13 -26.70 -0.01 14.00
N PHE A 14 -27.37 -0.77 13.12
CA PHE A 14 -26.71 -1.77 12.28
C PHE A 14 -26.16 -1.18 10.97
N TYR A 15 -26.71 -0.06 10.49
CA TYR A 15 -26.26 0.57 9.24
C TYR A 15 -25.14 1.61 9.47
N GLU A 16 -25.07 2.28 10.62
CA GLU A 16 -23.94 3.17 10.93
C GLU A 16 -22.65 2.43 11.28
N LEU A 17 -22.73 1.21 11.82
CA LEU A 17 -21.54 0.39 12.10
C LEU A 17 -20.88 -0.14 10.82
N LEU A 18 -21.63 -0.26 9.71
CA LEU A 18 -21.09 -0.67 8.41
C LEU A 18 -20.38 0.49 7.68
N PHE A 19 -20.74 1.73 7.98
CA PHE A 19 -20.18 2.91 7.30
C PHE A 19 -18.89 3.45 7.96
N PHE A 20 -18.63 3.14 9.23
CA PHE A 20 -17.43 3.59 9.94
C PHE A 20 -16.21 2.64 9.85
N CYS A 21 -16.32 1.57 9.04
CA CYS A 21 -15.21 0.66 8.74
C CYS A 21 -14.94 0.55 7.24
N LEU A 22 -15.20 1.61 6.48
CA LEU A 22 -14.75 1.75 5.11
C LEU A 22 -13.59 2.75 5.08
N SER A 23 -12.43 2.32 5.61
CA SER A 23 -11.24 2.52 4.79
C SER A 23 -11.59 1.87 3.46
N VAL A 24 -11.46 2.57 2.34
CA VAL A 24 -11.82 2.04 1.01
C VAL A 24 -10.86 0.89 0.71
N CYS A 25 -11.14 -0.27 1.29
CA CYS A 25 -10.44 -1.51 1.05
C CYS A 25 -10.96 -1.97 -0.31
N MET A 26 -10.24 -1.63 -1.37
CA MET A 26 -10.61 -2.00 -2.74
C MET A 26 -10.52 -3.51 -3.01
N THR A 27 -10.27 -4.33 -1.99
CA THR A 27 -10.26 -5.79 -2.04
C THR A 27 -11.41 -6.36 -1.20
N ASN A 28 -12.53 -6.69 -1.85
CA ASN A 28 -13.66 -7.36 -1.19
C ASN A 28 -13.37 -8.84 -0.87
N CYS A 29 -12.39 -9.46 -1.53
CA CYS A 29 -11.89 -10.80 -1.23
C CYS A 29 -10.36 -10.82 -1.33
N PRO A 30 -9.64 -11.53 -0.44
CA PRO A 30 -8.19 -11.69 -0.57
C PRO A 30 -7.79 -12.29 -1.91
N THR A 31 -6.61 -11.89 -2.42
CA THR A 31 -6.11 -12.33 -3.73
C THR A 31 -4.85 -13.19 -3.58
N LEU A 32 -4.87 -14.37 -4.18
CA LEU A 32 -3.72 -15.24 -4.36
C LEU A 32 -3.10 -14.99 -5.74
N ILE A 33 -1.94 -14.34 -5.74
CA ILE A 33 -1.12 -14.18 -6.94
C ILE A 33 -0.27 -15.44 -7.12
N VAL A 34 -0.33 -16.06 -8.30
CA VAL A 34 0.37 -17.31 -8.59
C VAL A 34 1.39 -17.06 -9.70
N THR A 35 2.69 -17.14 -9.39
CA THR A 35 3.71 -16.99 -10.44
C THR A 35 3.79 -18.26 -11.29
N VAL A 36 4.01 -18.09 -12.59
CA VAL A 36 4.13 -19.19 -13.57
C VAL A 36 5.36 -18.95 -14.45
N GLY A 37 6.07 -20.03 -14.76
CA GLY A 37 7.15 -20.02 -15.75
C GLY A 37 8.39 -20.80 -15.33
N LEU A 38 9.30 -20.97 -16.28
CA LEU A 38 10.55 -21.71 -16.10
C LEU A 38 11.50 -21.05 -15.08
N PRO A 39 12.45 -21.80 -14.48
CA PRO A 39 13.50 -21.20 -13.65
C PRO A 39 14.30 -20.11 -14.40
N ALA A 40 14.87 -19.14 -13.66
CA ALA A 40 15.60 -17.98 -14.20
C ALA A 40 14.79 -17.10 -15.18
N ARG A 41 13.47 -16.99 -14.98
CA ARG A 41 12.58 -16.07 -15.72
C ARG A 41 12.12 -14.87 -14.88
N GLY A 42 12.89 -14.45 -13.87
CA GLY A 42 12.54 -13.26 -13.08
C GLY A 42 11.32 -13.37 -12.15
N LYS A 43 10.72 -14.55 -11.96
CA LYS A 43 9.54 -14.71 -11.07
C LYS A 43 9.77 -14.17 -9.65
N THR A 44 10.84 -14.60 -8.98
CA THR A 44 11.17 -14.11 -7.62
C THR A 44 11.43 -12.60 -7.60
N TYR A 45 12.02 -12.05 -8.66
CA TYR A 45 12.20 -10.60 -8.82
C TYR A 45 10.84 -9.88 -8.84
N ILE A 46 9.93 -10.37 -9.70
CA ILE A 46 8.57 -9.85 -9.83
C ILE A 46 7.83 -9.98 -8.50
N SER A 47 7.87 -11.14 -7.85
CA SER A 47 7.21 -11.39 -6.57
C SER A 47 7.64 -10.40 -5.50
N LYS A 48 8.94 -10.17 -5.36
CA LYS A 48 9.48 -9.23 -4.35
C LYS A 48 9.14 -7.78 -4.66
N LYS A 49 9.34 -7.34 -5.90
CA LYS A 49 8.99 -5.98 -6.32
C LYS A 49 7.51 -5.70 -6.14
N LEU A 50 6.66 -6.63 -6.57
CA LEU A 50 5.21 -6.51 -6.45
C LEU A 50 4.78 -6.48 -4.98
N THR A 51 5.32 -7.38 -4.15
CA THR A 51 5.05 -7.39 -2.71
C THR A 51 5.45 -6.06 -2.05
N ARG A 52 6.63 -5.53 -2.38
CA ARG A 52 7.12 -4.25 -1.88
C ARG A 52 6.23 -3.08 -2.30
N TYR A 53 5.85 -3.04 -3.57
CA TYR A 53 4.94 -2.03 -4.10
C TYR A 53 3.59 -2.06 -3.39
N LEU A 54 2.97 -3.24 -3.29
CA LEU A 54 1.67 -3.40 -2.66
C LEU A 54 1.70 -3.03 -1.17
N ASN A 55 2.74 -3.42 -0.43
CA ASN A 55 2.88 -2.98 0.97
C ASN A 55 3.11 -1.47 1.08
N TRP A 56 3.87 -0.87 0.17
CA TRP A 56 4.15 0.57 0.19
C TRP A 56 2.89 1.41 0.02
N ILE A 57 1.92 0.95 -0.79
CA ILE A 57 0.59 1.58 -0.96
C ILE A 57 -0.44 1.15 0.11
N ASP A 58 0.01 0.54 1.21
CA ASP A 58 -0.80 0.05 2.33
C ASP A 58 -1.77 -1.11 1.97
N VAL A 59 -1.37 -2.00 1.05
CA VAL A 59 -2.05 -3.28 0.78
C VAL A 59 -1.22 -4.43 1.41
N PRO A 60 -1.65 -5.00 2.55
CA PRO A 60 -0.91 -6.04 3.27
C PRO A 60 -0.61 -7.26 2.39
N THR A 61 0.65 -7.42 2.00
CA THR A 61 1.10 -8.40 1.02
C THR A 61 2.28 -9.21 1.52
N LYS A 62 2.29 -10.53 1.27
CA LYS A 62 3.39 -11.42 1.65
C LYS A 62 3.77 -12.39 0.54
N GLU A 63 5.07 -12.58 0.33
CA GLU A 63 5.63 -13.58 -0.58
C GLU A 63 5.76 -14.94 0.12
N PHE A 64 5.34 -16.01 -0.56
CA PHE A 64 5.51 -17.40 -0.16
C PHE A 64 6.37 -18.13 -1.19
N ASN A 65 7.68 -18.14 -0.95
CA ASN A 65 8.66 -18.71 -1.87
C ASN A 65 8.80 -20.23 -1.67
N VAL A 66 8.17 -21.05 -2.51
CA VAL A 66 8.22 -22.53 -2.38
C VAL A 66 9.66 -23.07 -2.45
N GLY A 67 10.55 -22.34 -3.12
CA GLY A 67 11.98 -22.64 -3.12
C GLY A 67 12.62 -22.60 -1.73
N GLN A 68 12.17 -21.71 -0.84
CA GLN A 68 12.61 -21.61 0.55
C GLN A 68 12.11 -22.79 1.39
N TYR A 69 10.82 -23.11 1.33
CA TYR A 69 10.24 -24.29 2.00
C TYR A 69 10.98 -25.58 1.62
N ARG A 70 11.36 -25.72 0.34
CA ARG A 70 12.16 -26.86 -0.12
C ARG A 70 13.58 -26.87 0.47
N ARG A 71 14.24 -25.72 0.57
CA ARG A 71 15.58 -25.63 1.17
C ARG A 71 15.56 -25.97 2.67
N GLU A 72 14.54 -25.54 3.38
CA GLU A 72 14.35 -25.87 4.80
C GLU A 72 14.09 -27.37 5.02
N CYS A 73 13.34 -27.99 4.11
CA CYS A 73 13.03 -29.43 4.17
C CYS A 73 14.23 -30.32 3.81
N VAL A 74 14.94 -30.03 2.70
CA VAL A 74 16.01 -30.89 2.16
C VAL A 74 17.38 -30.57 2.76
N LYS A 75 17.56 -29.35 3.31
CA LYS A 75 18.79 -28.77 3.90
C LYS A 75 19.99 -28.64 2.96
N ILE A 76 20.31 -29.67 2.19
CA ILE A 76 21.47 -29.71 1.29
C ILE A 76 20.99 -29.97 -0.14
N TYR A 77 21.24 -29.02 -1.03
CA TYR A 77 21.06 -29.22 -2.46
C TYR A 77 22.25 -29.97 -3.04
N LYS A 78 21.99 -31.04 -3.81
CA LYS A 78 23.04 -31.83 -4.47
C LYS A 78 23.17 -31.48 -5.96
N SER A 79 22.10 -31.64 -6.72
CA SER A 79 22.11 -31.44 -8.18
C SER A 79 20.70 -31.33 -8.76
N PHE A 80 20.64 -31.03 -10.05
CA PHE A 80 19.42 -30.97 -10.86
C PHE A 80 18.60 -32.27 -10.84
N GLU A 81 19.19 -33.41 -10.48
CA GLU A 81 18.53 -34.72 -10.41
C GLU A 81 17.32 -34.72 -9.48
N PHE A 82 17.34 -33.88 -8.44
CA PHE A 82 16.20 -33.66 -7.55
C PHE A 82 14.94 -33.15 -8.29
N PHE A 83 15.13 -32.45 -9.41
CA PHE A 83 14.05 -31.83 -10.17
C PHE A 83 13.56 -32.65 -11.36
N ARG A 84 14.17 -33.82 -11.62
CA ARG A 84 13.74 -34.66 -12.73
C ARG A 84 12.28 -35.13 -12.54
N PRO A 85 11.52 -35.27 -13.63
CA PRO A 85 10.13 -35.70 -13.55
C PRO A 85 9.96 -37.16 -13.09
N ASP A 86 10.95 -38.01 -13.33
CA ASP A 86 11.01 -39.42 -12.91
C ASP A 86 11.49 -39.62 -11.47
N ASN A 87 11.90 -38.54 -10.78
CA ASN A 87 12.26 -38.60 -9.37
C ASN A 87 11.00 -38.51 -8.48
N GLU A 88 10.42 -39.66 -8.14
CA GLU A 88 9.20 -39.75 -7.33
C GLU A 88 9.36 -39.12 -5.93
N GLU A 89 10.49 -39.36 -5.27
CA GLU A 89 10.78 -38.80 -3.95
C GLU A 89 10.89 -37.27 -4.01
N GLY A 90 11.66 -36.75 -4.98
CA GLY A 90 11.80 -35.32 -5.21
C GLY A 90 10.47 -34.66 -5.60
N LEU A 91 9.61 -35.35 -6.36
CA LEU A 91 8.26 -34.88 -6.67
C LEU A 91 7.37 -34.83 -5.42
N LYS A 92 7.41 -35.88 -4.59
CA LYS A 92 6.66 -35.95 -3.32
C LYS A 92 7.05 -34.82 -2.37
N ILE A 93 8.35 -34.60 -2.16
CA ILE A 93 8.87 -33.52 -1.32
C ILE A 93 8.43 -32.16 -1.87
N ARG A 94 8.58 -31.91 -3.18
CA ARG A 94 8.14 -30.64 -3.80
C ARG A 94 6.64 -30.41 -3.69
N LYS A 95 5.81 -31.47 -3.77
CA LYS A 95 4.36 -31.39 -3.54
C LYS A 95 4.08 -31.03 -2.07
N GLN A 96 4.76 -31.64 -1.11
CA GLN A 96 4.63 -31.33 0.32
C GLN A 96 5.03 -29.88 0.65
N CYS A 97 6.15 -29.39 0.11
CA CYS A 97 6.57 -27.99 0.30
C CYS A 97 5.54 -27.00 -0.26
N ALA A 98 4.94 -27.29 -1.41
CA ALA A 98 3.89 -26.45 -1.98
C ALA A 98 2.63 -26.44 -1.10
N LEU A 99 2.23 -27.59 -0.54
CA LEU A 99 1.11 -27.67 0.39
C LEU A 99 1.38 -26.92 1.70
N ALA A 100 2.59 -27.03 2.25
CA ALA A 100 2.99 -26.27 3.43
C ALA A 100 2.90 -24.76 3.18
N ALA A 101 3.43 -24.29 2.04
CA ALA A 101 3.32 -22.89 1.66
C ALA A 101 1.86 -22.43 1.45
N LEU A 102 0.99 -23.26 0.88
CA LEU A 102 -0.44 -22.95 0.74
C LEU A 102 -1.15 -22.87 2.11
N ASN A 103 -0.78 -23.71 3.08
CA ASN A 103 -1.33 -23.61 4.43
C ASN A 103 -0.96 -22.27 5.09
N ASP A 104 0.28 -21.81 4.91
CA ASP A 104 0.73 -20.51 5.43
C ASP A 104 0.07 -19.35 4.67
N VAL A 105 -0.20 -19.50 3.37
CA VAL A 105 -1.03 -18.55 2.60
C VAL A 105 -2.42 -18.42 3.22
N ARG A 106 -3.08 -19.54 3.53
CA ARG A 106 -4.40 -19.54 4.17
C ARG A 106 -4.34 -18.81 5.52
N GLN A 107 -3.38 -19.16 6.36
CA GLN A 107 -3.22 -18.51 7.67
C GLN A 107 -3.03 -16.99 7.52
N PHE A 108 -2.18 -16.56 6.58
CA PHE A 108 -1.94 -15.14 6.37
C PHE A 108 -3.18 -14.38 5.88
N LEU A 109 -3.89 -14.92 4.89
CA LEU A 109 -5.05 -14.25 4.28
C LEU A 109 -6.32 -14.33 5.14
N THR A 110 -6.44 -15.34 6.01
CA THR A 110 -7.63 -15.54 6.85
C THR A 110 -7.43 -15.03 8.29
N ASP A 111 -6.27 -15.26 8.89
CA ASP A 111 -6.06 -15.07 10.33
C ASP A 111 -5.18 -13.85 10.66
N GLU A 112 -4.24 -13.48 9.77
CA GLU A 112 -3.25 -12.41 10.03
C GLU A 112 -3.63 -11.06 9.40
N GLY A 113 -4.80 -10.96 8.75
CA GLY A 113 -5.28 -9.73 8.11
C GLY A 113 -4.59 -9.41 6.77
N GLY A 114 -3.95 -10.39 6.14
CA GLY A 114 -3.37 -10.25 4.81
C GLY A 114 -4.42 -10.06 3.71
N GLN A 115 -4.12 -9.24 2.70
CA GLN A 115 -5.02 -9.01 1.57
C GLN A 115 -4.53 -9.67 0.29
N VAL A 116 -3.21 -9.76 0.08
CA VAL A 116 -2.61 -10.35 -1.11
C VAL A 116 -1.49 -11.32 -0.74
N ALA A 117 -1.54 -12.55 -1.24
CA ALA A 117 -0.47 -13.52 -1.08
C ALA A 117 0.19 -13.78 -2.43
N VAL A 118 1.52 -13.69 -2.51
CA VAL A 118 2.28 -14.00 -3.72
C VAL A 118 2.90 -15.38 -3.59
N PHE A 119 2.33 -16.37 -4.25
CA PHE A 119 2.81 -17.75 -4.27
C PHE A 119 3.89 -17.91 -5.34
N ASP A 120 5.17 -17.77 -4.93
CA ASP A 120 6.32 -17.86 -5.83
C ASP A 120 6.79 -19.30 -6.04
N ALA A 121 6.43 -19.88 -7.19
CA ALA A 121 6.87 -21.19 -7.65
C ALA A 121 6.89 -21.28 -9.18
N THR A 122 7.30 -22.42 -9.74
CA THR A 122 7.30 -22.60 -11.21
C THR A 122 5.89 -22.73 -11.77
N ASN A 123 5.01 -23.50 -11.10
CA ASN A 123 3.62 -23.74 -11.47
C ASN A 123 3.40 -24.01 -12.98
N THR A 124 4.35 -24.74 -13.58
CA THR A 124 4.49 -24.95 -15.02
C THR A 124 3.48 -25.92 -15.60
N THR A 125 2.78 -26.73 -14.78
CA THR A 125 1.79 -27.71 -15.25
C THR A 125 0.37 -27.27 -14.92
N ARG A 126 -0.61 -27.63 -15.76
CA ARG A 126 -2.04 -27.35 -15.52
C ARG A 126 -2.56 -28.07 -14.27
N GLU A 127 -2.18 -29.32 -14.04
CA GLU A 127 -2.53 -30.08 -12.83
C GLU A 127 -2.17 -29.31 -11.53
N ARG A 128 -0.97 -28.70 -11.51
CA ARG A 128 -0.55 -27.88 -10.37
C ARG A 128 -1.40 -26.64 -10.23
N ARG A 129 -1.67 -25.92 -11.32
CA ARG A 129 -2.49 -24.70 -11.31
C ARG A 129 -3.93 -24.99 -10.90
N GLU A 130 -4.52 -26.08 -11.37
CA GLU A 130 -5.86 -26.54 -10.96
C GLU A 130 -5.92 -26.89 -9.47
N THR A 131 -4.86 -27.48 -8.91
CA THR A 131 -4.76 -27.72 -7.46
C THR A 131 -4.76 -26.40 -6.67
N ILE A 132 -4.04 -25.39 -7.16
CA ILE A 132 -4.00 -24.05 -6.52
C ILE A 132 -5.35 -23.33 -6.67
N LEU A 133 -6.02 -23.47 -7.83
CA LEU A 133 -7.36 -22.91 -8.07
C LEU A 133 -8.39 -23.51 -7.11
N ARG A 134 -8.42 -24.85 -6.97
CA ARG A 134 -9.30 -25.51 -6.00
C ARG A 134 -9.03 -25.07 -4.57
N PHE A 135 -7.76 -24.89 -4.21
CA PHE A 135 -7.40 -24.34 -2.91
C PHE A 135 -7.93 -22.90 -2.74
N ALA A 136 -7.78 -22.03 -3.74
CA ALA A 136 -8.28 -20.66 -3.69
C ALA A 136 -9.81 -20.63 -3.56
N GLU A 137 -10.52 -21.41 -4.36
CA GLU A 137 -11.98 -21.54 -4.33
C GLU A 137 -12.50 -22.02 -2.96
N GLN A 138 -11.90 -23.08 -2.41
CA GLN A 138 -12.27 -23.63 -1.09
C GLN A 138 -12.12 -22.64 0.06
N ASN A 139 -11.24 -21.64 -0.08
CA ASN A 139 -10.98 -20.63 0.94
C ASN A 139 -11.58 -19.26 0.59
N GLY A 140 -12.32 -19.13 -0.52
CA GLY A 140 -12.92 -17.87 -0.95
C GLY A 140 -11.91 -16.81 -1.42
N PHE A 141 -10.74 -17.24 -1.90
CA PHE A 141 -9.71 -16.35 -2.45
C PHE A 141 -9.88 -16.18 -3.96
N LYS A 142 -9.60 -14.98 -4.47
CA LYS A 142 -9.41 -14.78 -5.92
C LYS A 142 -8.05 -15.31 -6.34
N ALA A 143 -7.93 -15.82 -7.56
CA ALA A 143 -6.65 -16.25 -8.13
C ALA A 143 -6.27 -15.36 -9.32
N PHE A 144 -5.04 -14.86 -9.32
CA PHE A 144 -4.49 -14.06 -10.43
C PHE A 144 -3.11 -14.59 -10.82
N PHE A 145 -2.93 -15.03 -12.07
CA PHE A 145 -1.67 -15.61 -12.51
C PHE A 145 -0.73 -14.57 -13.12
N VAL A 146 0.55 -14.64 -12.78
CA VAL A 146 1.62 -13.84 -13.37
C VAL A 146 2.62 -14.77 -14.02
N GLU A 147 2.50 -14.96 -15.33
CA GLU A 147 3.42 -15.78 -16.11
C GLU A 147 4.57 -14.93 -16.66
N SER A 148 5.81 -15.37 -16.44
CA SER A 148 6.98 -14.75 -17.05
C SER A 148 7.62 -15.70 -18.06
N VAL A 149 7.63 -15.27 -19.32
CA VAL A 149 8.20 -15.98 -20.46
C VAL A 149 9.36 -15.16 -21.02
N CYS A 150 10.50 -15.80 -21.18
CA CYS A 150 11.66 -15.23 -21.86
C CYS A 150 12.35 -16.35 -22.62
N GLU A 151 12.61 -16.13 -23.90
CA GLU A 151 13.34 -17.08 -24.76
C GLU A 151 14.74 -16.58 -25.09
N ASP A 152 15.05 -15.32 -24.77
CA ASP A 152 16.36 -14.70 -25.01
C ASP A 152 17.48 -15.35 -24.17
N PRO A 153 18.45 -16.05 -24.79
CA PRO A 153 19.52 -16.75 -24.08
C PRO A 153 20.42 -15.84 -23.24
N ASP A 154 20.65 -14.59 -23.69
CA ASP A 154 21.56 -13.66 -23.02
C ASP A 154 20.92 -13.17 -21.72
N VAL A 155 19.63 -12.83 -21.77
CA VAL A 155 18.83 -12.48 -20.58
C VAL A 155 18.78 -13.65 -19.59
N ILE A 156 18.66 -14.88 -20.08
CA ILE A 156 18.61 -16.07 -19.21
C ILE A 156 19.96 -16.26 -18.52
N ALA A 157 21.06 -16.15 -19.27
CA ALA A 157 22.42 -16.26 -18.73
C ALA A 157 22.67 -15.18 -17.66
N GLU A 158 22.32 -13.92 -17.94
CA GLU A 158 22.47 -12.82 -16.99
C GLU A 158 21.64 -13.06 -15.71
N ASN A 159 20.39 -13.51 -15.84
CA ASN A 159 19.54 -13.83 -14.69
C ASN A 159 20.10 -14.98 -13.82
N ILE A 160 20.74 -15.98 -14.43
CA ILE A 160 21.40 -17.07 -13.70
C ILE A 160 22.57 -16.49 -12.89
N VAL A 161 23.41 -15.67 -13.53
CA VAL A 161 24.58 -15.07 -12.89
C VAL A 161 24.17 -14.16 -11.74
N GLN A 162 23.27 -13.20 -11.98
CA GLN A 162 22.89 -12.19 -10.98
C GLN A 162 22.10 -12.76 -9.80
N VAL A 163 21.19 -13.71 -10.03
CA VAL A 163 20.18 -14.12 -9.03
C VAL A 163 20.49 -15.47 -8.42
N LYS A 164 21.18 -16.37 -9.16
CA LYS A 164 21.30 -17.78 -8.78
C LYS A 164 22.70 -18.19 -8.33
N LEU A 165 23.75 -17.47 -8.70
CA LEU A 165 25.07 -17.70 -8.09
C LEU A 165 25.12 -17.26 -6.61
N GLY A 166 24.33 -16.24 -6.24
CA GLY A 166 24.12 -15.87 -4.83
C GLY A 166 23.08 -16.73 -4.09
N SER A 167 22.54 -17.78 -4.72
CA SER A 167 21.52 -18.65 -4.11
C SER A 167 22.15 -19.58 -3.06
N PRO A 168 21.46 -19.84 -1.93
CA PRO A 168 21.89 -20.88 -0.98
C PRO A 168 22.01 -22.29 -1.59
N ASP A 169 21.38 -22.52 -2.74
CA ASP A 169 21.50 -23.80 -3.46
C ASP A 169 22.93 -24.06 -4.00
N TYR A 170 23.75 -23.02 -4.23
CA TYR A 170 25.04 -23.14 -4.93
C TYR A 170 26.24 -22.63 -4.12
N THR A 171 26.11 -22.51 -2.79
CA THR A 171 27.15 -21.96 -1.90
C THR A 171 28.48 -22.72 -1.94
N HIS A 172 28.48 -23.98 -2.37
CA HIS A 172 29.65 -24.85 -2.41
C HIS A 172 30.10 -25.20 -3.83
N CYS A 173 29.52 -24.56 -4.85
CA CYS A 173 29.84 -24.80 -6.26
C CYS A 173 30.58 -23.60 -6.85
N ASN A 174 31.48 -23.85 -7.80
CA ASN A 174 32.02 -22.76 -8.60
C ASN A 174 30.96 -22.24 -9.58
N THR A 175 31.22 -21.07 -10.17
CA THR A 175 30.25 -20.39 -11.05
C THR A 175 29.87 -21.22 -12.27
N GLU A 176 30.85 -21.87 -12.91
CA GLU A 176 30.63 -22.66 -14.13
C GLU A 176 29.79 -23.91 -13.86
N GLU A 177 30.08 -24.63 -12.78
CA GLU A 177 29.31 -25.80 -12.33
C GLU A 177 27.88 -25.43 -11.96
N ALA A 178 27.70 -24.31 -11.23
CA ALA A 178 26.38 -23.82 -10.84
C ALA A 178 25.53 -23.46 -12.08
N VAL A 179 26.12 -22.78 -13.07
CA VAL A 179 25.45 -22.46 -14.34
C VAL A 179 25.08 -23.75 -15.08
N ALA A 180 26.02 -24.71 -15.21
CA ALA A 180 25.78 -25.97 -15.91
C ALA A 180 24.67 -26.83 -15.25
N ASP A 181 24.69 -26.95 -13.93
CA ASP A 181 23.62 -27.62 -13.16
C ASP A 181 22.28 -26.92 -13.33
N PHE A 182 22.26 -25.58 -13.24
CA PHE A 182 21.04 -24.81 -13.35
C PHE A 182 20.41 -24.92 -14.76
N MET A 183 21.23 -24.96 -15.81
CA MET A 183 20.75 -25.18 -17.18
C MET A 183 20.11 -26.57 -17.33
N LYS A 184 20.70 -27.62 -16.74
CA LYS A 184 20.09 -28.96 -16.72
C LYS A 184 18.78 -28.97 -15.92
N ARG A 185 18.73 -28.23 -14.80
CA ARG A 185 17.50 -28.03 -14.02
C ARG A 185 16.40 -27.37 -14.85
N ILE A 186 16.70 -26.36 -15.68
CA ILE A 186 15.71 -25.74 -16.57
C ILE A 186 15.13 -26.78 -17.53
N LYS A 187 15.98 -27.60 -18.16
CA LYS A 187 15.56 -28.69 -19.07
C LYS A 187 14.60 -29.68 -18.41
N CYS A 188 14.75 -29.97 -17.11
CA CYS A 188 13.81 -30.83 -16.39
C CYS A 188 12.38 -30.27 -16.37
N TYR A 189 12.20 -28.94 -16.37
CA TYR A 189 10.88 -28.30 -16.39
C TYR A 189 10.33 -28.13 -17.80
N GLU A 190 11.18 -27.88 -18.80
CA GLU A 190 10.78 -27.66 -20.21
C GLU A 190 9.90 -28.79 -20.75
N ASN A 191 10.26 -30.05 -20.47
CA ASN A 191 9.52 -31.23 -20.95
C ASN A 191 8.07 -31.31 -20.46
N SER A 192 7.72 -30.61 -19.39
CA SER A 192 6.38 -30.63 -18.77
C SER A 192 5.72 -29.25 -18.75
N TYR A 193 6.35 -28.25 -19.35
CA TYR A 193 5.86 -26.88 -19.29
C TYR A 193 4.66 -26.69 -20.21
N GLN A 194 3.53 -26.35 -19.61
CA GLN A 194 2.28 -26.00 -20.26
C GLN A 194 2.02 -24.52 -19.98
N PRO A 195 2.45 -23.60 -20.87
CA PRO A 195 2.26 -22.17 -20.66
C PRO A 195 0.77 -21.83 -20.56
N LEU A 196 0.45 -20.65 -19.99
CA LEU A 196 -0.92 -20.13 -20.05
C LEU A 196 -1.29 -19.83 -21.50
N ASP A 197 -2.50 -20.27 -21.86
CA ASP A 197 -3.01 -20.29 -23.22
C ASP A 197 -4.37 -19.56 -23.31
N GLU A 198 -4.56 -18.76 -24.36
CA GLU A 198 -5.73 -17.89 -24.51
C GLU A 198 -7.04 -18.67 -24.69
N GLU A 199 -6.99 -19.87 -25.28
CA GLU A 199 -8.17 -20.69 -25.55
C GLU A 199 -8.46 -21.63 -24.39
N LEU A 200 -7.42 -22.31 -23.90
CA LEU A 200 -7.53 -23.36 -22.90
C LEU A 200 -7.64 -22.80 -21.47
N ASP A 201 -7.04 -21.63 -21.21
CA ASP A 201 -7.09 -20.92 -19.94
C ASP A 201 -7.95 -19.64 -20.02
N ARG A 202 -8.86 -19.55 -21.01
CA ARG A 202 -9.69 -18.37 -21.31
C ARG A 202 -10.49 -17.81 -20.14
N ASP A 203 -10.84 -18.67 -19.19
CA ASP A 203 -11.66 -18.34 -18.03
C ASP A 203 -10.83 -17.86 -16.83
N LEU A 204 -9.50 -17.95 -16.89
CA LEU A 204 -8.58 -17.54 -15.84
C LEU A 204 -8.19 -16.06 -15.95
N SER A 205 -7.96 -15.43 -14.80
CA SER A 205 -7.42 -14.06 -14.73
C SER A 205 -5.90 -14.10 -14.68
N PHE A 206 -5.24 -13.52 -15.68
CA PHE A 206 -3.78 -13.58 -15.76
C PHE A 206 -3.14 -12.43 -16.54
N ILE A 207 -1.84 -12.25 -16.29
CA ILE A 207 -0.92 -11.48 -17.12
C ILE A 207 0.26 -12.37 -17.50
N LYS A 208 0.62 -12.33 -18.78
CA LYS A 208 1.80 -12.96 -19.34
C LYS A 208 2.77 -11.88 -19.78
N ILE A 209 3.95 -11.86 -19.17
CA ILE A 209 5.05 -10.94 -19.43
C ILE A 209 6.03 -11.66 -20.34
N ILE A 210 6.24 -11.12 -21.54
CA ILE A 210 7.00 -11.78 -22.60
C ILE A 210 8.24 -10.95 -22.92
N ASP A 211 9.39 -11.62 -22.94
CA ASP A 211 10.71 -11.06 -23.23
C ASP A 211 11.00 -9.82 -22.40
N VAL A 212 10.92 -9.96 -21.08
CA VAL A 212 11.29 -8.90 -20.13
C VAL A 212 10.43 -7.65 -20.27
N GLY A 213 9.15 -7.82 -20.60
CA GLY A 213 8.21 -6.71 -20.71
C GLY A 213 8.18 -6.03 -22.08
N ARG A 214 8.77 -6.64 -23.12
CA ARG A 214 8.58 -6.18 -24.50
C ARG A 214 7.13 -6.35 -24.97
N ARG A 215 6.45 -7.39 -24.49
CA ARG A 215 5.05 -7.65 -24.81
C ARG A 215 4.32 -8.19 -23.59
N TYR A 216 3.04 -7.85 -23.50
CA TYR A 216 2.14 -8.30 -22.46
C TYR A 216 0.89 -8.90 -23.09
N LEU A 217 0.35 -9.93 -22.45
CA LEU A 217 -0.97 -10.47 -22.74
C LEU A 217 -1.72 -10.51 -21.41
N VAL A 218 -2.87 -9.85 -21.36
CA VAL A 218 -3.68 -9.71 -20.15
C VAL A 218 -5.05 -10.30 -20.43
N ASN A 219 -5.50 -11.21 -19.58
CA ASN A 219 -6.81 -11.85 -19.69
C ASN A 219 -7.64 -11.63 -18.41
N ARG A 220 -8.91 -11.26 -18.59
CA ARG A 220 -9.96 -11.18 -17.55
C ARG A 220 -9.52 -10.52 -16.23
N VAL A 221 -9.11 -9.26 -16.27
CA VAL A 221 -8.90 -8.46 -15.04
C VAL A 221 -10.24 -8.30 -14.31
N GLN A 222 -10.34 -8.77 -13.08
CA GLN A 222 -11.60 -8.87 -12.33
C GLN A 222 -11.90 -7.65 -11.45
N ASP A 223 -10.87 -6.95 -10.98
CA ASP A 223 -11.01 -5.88 -10.01
C ASP A 223 -9.87 -4.86 -10.06
N HIS A 224 -9.97 -3.88 -9.17
CA HIS A 224 -9.02 -2.79 -9.07
C HIS A 224 -7.62 -3.24 -8.66
N ILE A 225 -7.49 -4.20 -7.75
CA ILE A 225 -6.16 -4.67 -7.32
C ILE A 225 -5.45 -5.38 -8.46
N GLN A 226 -6.14 -6.23 -9.23
CA GLN A 226 -5.59 -6.85 -10.43
C GLN A 226 -5.22 -5.80 -11.50
N SER A 227 -6.05 -4.79 -11.70
CA SER A 227 -5.74 -3.69 -12.62
C SER A 227 -4.48 -2.93 -12.21
N ARG A 228 -4.28 -2.68 -10.91
CA ARG A 228 -3.08 -2.03 -10.38
C ARG A 228 -1.83 -2.90 -10.48
N ILE A 229 -1.98 -4.21 -10.25
CA ILE A 229 -0.90 -5.18 -10.46
C ILE A 229 -0.47 -5.18 -11.92
N VAL A 230 -1.42 -5.26 -12.87
CA VAL A 230 -1.12 -5.18 -14.31
C VAL A 230 -0.40 -3.89 -14.65
N TYR A 231 -0.93 -2.75 -14.20
CA TYR A 231 -0.31 -1.44 -14.43
C TYR A 231 1.13 -1.37 -13.88
N TYR A 232 1.37 -1.86 -12.67
CA TYR A 232 2.72 -1.91 -12.10
C TYR A 232 3.66 -2.80 -12.92
N LEU A 233 3.24 -4.02 -13.26
CA LEU A 233 4.05 -4.98 -14.02
C LEU A 233 4.39 -4.51 -15.44
N MET A 234 3.55 -3.65 -16.02
CA MET A 234 3.80 -3.01 -17.32
C MET A 234 4.82 -1.87 -17.27
N ASN A 235 5.12 -1.33 -16.08
CA ASN A 235 6.04 -0.21 -15.91
C ASN A 235 7.39 -0.60 -15.30
N ILE A 236 7.55 -1.82 -14.79
CA ILE A 236 8.85 -2.29 -14.27
C ILE A 236 9.73 -2.86 -15.38
N HIS A 237 11.05 -2.70 -15.22
CA HIS A 237 12.06 -3.38 -16.03
C HIS A 237 13.25 -3.81 -15.18
N ILE A 238 14.01 -4.80 -15.67
CA ILE A 238 15.17 -5.40 -14.98
C ILE A 238 16.51 -4.77 -15.35
N THR A 239 16.54 -3.85 -16.34
CA THR A 239 17.78 -3.20 -16.79
C THR A 239 18.49 -2.52 -15.62
N PRO A 240 19.79 -2.79 -15.41
CA PRO A 240 20.59 -2.10 -14.41
C PRO A 240 20.57 -0.58 -14.61
N ARG A 241 20.36 0.16 -13.52
CA ARG A 241 20.23 1.62 -13.55
C ARG A 241 20.56 2.25 -12.20
N SER A 242 20.79 3.57 -12.19
CA SER A 242 21.03 4.33 -10.96
C SER A 242 19.98 5.42 -10.75
N ILE A 243 19.39 5.44 -9.56
CA ILE A 243 18.48 6.51 -9.12
C ILE A 243 19.21 7.34 -8.07
N TYR A 244 19.30 8.65 -8.27
CA TYR A 244 19.95 9.57 -7.34
C TYR A 244 18.86 10.35 -6.61
N LEU A 245 18.84 10.28 -5.28
CA LEU A 245 17.92 11.05 -4.44
C LEU A 245 18.70 12.06 -3.62
N CYS A 246 18.28 13.32 -3.66
CA CYS A 246 18.75 14.32 -2.72
C CYS A 246 17.63 15.31 -2.40
N ARG A 247 17.83 16.05 -1.31
CA ARG A 247 16.99 17.22 -1.01
C ARG A 247 17.48 18.41 -1.80
N HIS A 248 16.64 19.44 -1.89
CA HIS A 248 17.10 20.79 -2.20
C HIS A 248 18.29 21.20 -1.31
N GLY A 249 19.11 22.16 -1.77
CA GLY A 249 20.08 22.82 -0.91
C GLY A 249 19.43 23.51 0.29
N GLU A 250 20.18 23.76 1.36
CA GLU A 250 19.68 24.45 2.56
C GLU A 250 18.91 25.73 2.18
N SER A 251 17.71 25.90 2.74
CA SER A 251 16.85 27.06 2.51
C SER A 251 16.82 28.02 3.70
N ASP A 252 16.33 29.24 3.47
CA ASP A 252 16.20 30.25 4.53
C ASP A 252 15.28 29.79 5.67
N LEU A 253 14.22 29.03 5.37
CA LEU A 253 13.34 28.45 6.40
C LEU A 253 14.02 27.33 7.18
N ASN A 254 14.95 26.57 6.58
CA ASN A 254 15.72 25.57 7.33
C ASN A 254 16.60 26.23 8.39
N ILE A 255 17.30 27.32 8.05
CA ILE A 255 18.12 28.08 8.99
C ILE A 255 17.27 28.59 10.17
N LYS A 256 16.03 29.01 9.89
CA LYS A 256 15.08 29.49 10.90
C LYS A 256 14.36 28.37 11.66
N GLY A 257 14.62 27.09 11.35
CA GLY A 257 13.93 25.95 11.97
C GLY A 257 12.43 25.85 11.64
N ARG A 258 11.96 26.51 10.57
CA ARG A 258 10.55 26.55 10.16
C ARG A 258 10.25 25.45 9.14
N ILE A 259 9.08 24.82 9.25
CA ILE A 259 8.61 23.77 8.32
C ILE A 259 7.80 24.36 7.17
N GLY A 260 7.70 23.65 6.04
CA GLY A 260 6.87 24.07 4.91
C GLY A 260 7.40 25.31 4.16
N GLY A 261 6.48 26.12 3.65
CA GLY A 261 6.70 27.36 2.91
C GLY A 261 7.38 27.17 1.55
N ASP A 262 7.68 28.29 0.89
CA ASP A 262 8.36 28.31 -0.42
C ASP A 262 9.58 29.26 -0.47
N SER A 263 10.37 29.26 0.60
CA SER A 263 11.62 30.03 0.65
C SER A 263 12.67 29.53 -0.35
N GLY A 264 13.57 30.43 -0.76
CA GLY A 264 14.69 30.10 -1.64
C GLY A 264 15.89 29.50 -0.88
N LEU A 265 16.95 29.23 -1.63
CA LEU A 265 18.21 28.71 -1.10
C LEU A 265 18.98 29.76 -0.29
N SER A 266 19.56 29.31 0.83
CA SER A 266 20.57 30.05 1.59
C SER A 266 21.88 30.16 0.80
N ALA A 267 22.87 30.88 1.34
CA ALA A 267 24.21 30.92 0.75
C ALA A 267 24.82 29.50 0.62
N ARG A 268 24.76 28.71 1.70
CA ARG A 268 25.22 27.30 1.71
C ARG A 268 24.39 26.40 0.79
N GLY A 269 23.09 26.65 0.68
CA GLY A 269 22.24 25.93 -0.28
C GLY A 269 22.68 26.15 -1.74
N LYS A 270 23.10 27.37 -2.09
CA LYS A 270 23.64 27.68 -3.43
C LYS A 270 25.01 27.05 -3.65
N GLU A 271 25.85 26.97 -2.63
CA GLU A 271 27.13 26.24 -2.69
C GLU A 271 26.90 24.75 -2.93
N PHE A 272 25.99 24.12 -2.18
CA PHE A 272 25.60 22.72 -2.41
C PHE A 272 25.10 22.50 -3.84
N ALA A 273 24.25 23.38 -4.36
CA ALA A 273 23.71 23.25 -5.72
C ALA A 273 24.81 23.23 -6.79
N LYS A 274 25.87 24.05 -6.62
CA LYS A 274 27.06 24.02 -7.48
C LYS A 274 27.84 22.72 -7.33
N SER A 275 28.08 22.27 -6.10
CA SER A 275 28.78 20.99 -5.82
C SER A 275 28.00 19.80 -6.37
N LEU A 276 26.66 19.83 -6.34
CA LEU A 276 25.79 18.82 -6.93
C LEU A 276 25.95 18.78 -8.45
N GLY A 277 25.97 19.93 -9.12
CA GLY A 277 26.25 20.01 -10.56
C GLY A 277 27.60 19.39 -10.92
N GLN A 278 28.66 19.72 -10.19
CA GLN A 278 29.99 19.15 -10.39
C GLN A 278 30.02 17.63 -10.13
N PHE A 279 29.36 17.18 -9.06
CA PHE A 279 29.24 15.75 -8.75
C PHE A 279 28.54 15.01 -9.89
N ILE A 280 27.37 15.47 -10.34
CA ILE A 280 26.61 14.82 -11.41
C ILE A 280 27.38 14.77 -12.72
N GLN A 281 28.07 15.86 -13.10
CA GLN A 281 28.95 15.88 -14.28
C GLN A 281 30.09 14.86 -14.14
N SER A 282 30.68 14.72 -12.94
CA SER A 282 31.76 13.75 -12.70
C SER A 282 31.32 12.29 -12.81
N GLN A 283 30.03 12.00 -12.64
CA GLN A 283 29.49 10.64 -12.79
C GLN A 283 29.37 10.20 -14.26
N ASN A 284 29.49 11.13 -15.21
CA ASN A 284 29.41 10.86 -16.66
C ASN A 284 28.18 10.01 -17.05
N ILE A 285 27.00 10.38 -16.55
CA ILE A 285 25.76 9.63 -16.72
C ILE A 285 25.13 10.00 -18.05
N HIS A 286 24.96 9.02 -18.94
CA HIS A 286 24.22 9.20 -20.19
C HIS A 286 22.71 9.30 -19.91
N ASP A 287 22.04 10.19 -20.65
CA ASP A 287 20.59 10.40 -20.64
C ASP A 287 19.96 10.59 -19.24
N LEU A 288 20.69 11.25 -18.34
CA LEU A 288 20.19 11.58 -16.99
C LEU A 288 18.96 12.48 -17.07
N LYS A 289 17.85 12.01 -16.50
CA LYS A 289 16.68 12.84 -16.24
C LYS A 289 16.77 13.50 -14.87
N VAL A 290 16.38 14.77 -14.77
CA VAL A 290 16.32 15.50 -13.50
C VAL A 290 14.89 15.91 -13.20
N TRP A 291 14.42 15.55 -12.01
CA TRP A 291 13.10 15.92 -11.53
C TRP A 291 13.17 16.78 -10.29
N THR A 292 12.31 17.79 -10.24
CA THR A 292 12.16 18.67 -9.10
C THR A 292 10.71 18.70 -8.64
N SER A 293 10.49 19.22 -7.44
CA SER A 293 9.16 19.75 -7.10
C SER A 293 8.88 21.07 -7.82
N GLN A 294 7.71 21.67 -7.58
CA GLN A 294 7.39 23.03 -8.03
C GLN A 294 7.85 24.11 -7.04
N MET A 295 8.49 23.73 -5.92
CA MET A 295 8.97 24.67 -4.91
C MET A 295 10.33 25.26 -5.30
N LYS A 296 10.47 26.57 -5.06
CA LYS A 296 11.60 27.41 -5.47
C LYS A 296 12.96 26.81 -5.13
N ARG A 297 13.11 26.30 -3.91
CA ARG A 297 14.37 25.68 -3.43
C ARG A 297 14.84 24.48 -4.25
N THR A 298 13.92 23.63 -4.74
CA THR A 298 14.30 22.49 -5.60
C THR A 298 14.67 22.95 -7.01
N ILE A 299 13.93 23.92 -7.54
CA ILE A 299 14.14 24.51 -8.86
C ILE A 299 15.50 25.20 -8.92
N GLN A 300 15.80 26.07 -7.94
CA GLN A 300 17.09 26.76 -7.83
C GLN A 300 18.27 25.79 -7.67
N THR A 301 18.04 24.63 -7.05
CA THR A 301 19.07 23.59 -6.93
C THR A 301 19.34 22.96 -8.30
N ALA A 302 18.28 22.61 -9.05
CA ALA A 302 18.39 22.01 -10.38
C ALA A 302 18.98 22.97 -11.44
N GLU A 303 18.65 24.26 -11.36
CA GLU A 303 19.22 25.30 -12.25
C GLU A 303 20.75 25.32 -12.20
N ALA A 304 21.34 25.07 -11.03
CA ALA A 304 22.80 25.01 -10.87
C ALA A 304 23.42 23.69 -11.39
N VAL A 305 22.63 22.62 -11.56
CA VAL A 305 23.10 21.36 -12.16
C VAL A 305 23.37 21.54 -13.66
N GLY A 306 22.64 22.46 -14.30
CA GLY A 306 22.89 22.85 -15.70
C GLY A 306 22.37 21.85 -16.74
N VAL A 307 21.39 21.03 -16.39
CA VAL A 307 20.72 20.08 -17.29
C VAL A 307 19.21 20.35 -17.32
N PRO A 308 18.50 20.00 -18.41
CA PRO A 308 17.04 20.09 -18.45
C PRO A 308 16.40 19.31 -17.31
N TYR A 309 15.38 19.89 -16.69
CA TYR A 309 14.67 19.28 -15.57
C TYR A 309 13.15 19.40 -15.75
N GLU A 310 12.42 18.46 -15.16
CA GLU A 310 10.96 18.42 -15.15
C GLU A 310 10.44 18.73 -13.74
N GLN A 311 9.40 19.57 -13.67
CA GLN A 311 8.79 19.94 -12.39
C GLN A 311 7.52 19.12 -12.14
N TRP A 312 7.51 18.39 -11.03
CA TRP A 312 6.41 17.53 -10.63
C TRP A 312 5.75 18.09 -9.38
N LYS A 313 4.47 18.51 -9.48
CA LYS A 313 3.71 18.96 -8.30
C LYS A 313 3.61 17.88 -7.23
N ALA A 314 3.55 16.61 -7.65
CA ALA A 314 3.56 15.45 -6.76
C ALA A 314 4.84 15.32 -5.92
N LEU A 315 5.93 16.01 -6.28
CA LEU A 315 7.17 16.06 -5.50
C LEU A 315 7.21 17.23 -4.50
N ASN A 316 6.17 18.06 -4.37
CA ASN A 316 6.12 19.10 -3.34
C ASN A 316 6.21 18.48 -1.93
N GLU A 317 6.80 19.22 -0.99
CA GLU A 317 6.91 18.78 0.41
C GLU A 317 5.53 18.48 1.00
N ILE A 318 5.49 17.68 2.06
CA ILE A 318 4.27 17.43 2.84
C ILE A 318 3.63 18.77 3.26
N ASP A 319 2.33 18.91 3.00
CA ASP A 319 1.57 20.10 3.40
C ASP A 319 1.28 20.06 4.91
N ALA A 320 1.86 21.00 5.66
CA ALA A 320 1.63 21.12 7.10
C ALA A 320 0.35 21.89 7.46
N GLY A 321 -0.44 22.32 6.47
CA GLY A 321 -1.72 23.00 6.64
C GLY A 321 -1.61 24.25 7.50
N VAL A 322 -2.35 24.30 8.61
CA VAL A 322 -2.30 25.43 9.56
C VAL A 322 -0.94 25.59 10.26
N CYS A 323 -0.05 24.58 10.17
CA CYS A 323 1.29 24.60 10.76
C CYS A 323 2.40 25.00 9.77
N GLU A 324 2.06 25.39 8.55
CA GLU A 324 3.00 25.93 7.56
C GLU A 324 3.77 27.13 8.13
N GLU A 325 5.06 27.21 7.78
CA GLU A 325 6.01 28.23 8.20
C GLU A 325 6.24 28.36 9.72
N LEU A 326 5.75 27.44 10.55
CA LEU A 326 6.01 27.44 11.99
C LEU A 326 7.27 26.63 12.38
N MET A 327 7.89 26.99 13.49
CA MET A 327 8.89 26.15 14.17
C MET A 327 8.19 25.03 14.96
N TYR A 328 8.88 23.93 15.23
CA TYR A 328 8.30 22.84 16.04
C TYR A 328 7.93 23.30 17.45
N GLU A 329 8.71 24.22 18.04
CA GLU A 329 8.45 24.83 19.34
C GLU A 329 7.18 25.69 19.31
N GLU A 330 6.96 26.43 18.22
CA GLU A 330 5.73 27.22 18.02
C GLU A 330 4.50 26.30 17.87
N ILE A 331 4.64 25.17 17.16
CA ILE A 331 3.57 24.17 17.02
C ILE A 331 3.26 23.54 18.38
N GLN A 332 4.29 23.18 19.16
CA GLN A 332 4.10 22.59 20.49
C GLN A 332 3.37 23.54 21.44
N GLN A 333 3.66 24.85 21.36
CA GLN A 333 3.01 25.87 22.20
C GLN A 333 1.58 26.18 21.75
N ARG A 334 1.34 26.33 20.43
CA ARG A 334 0.03 26.73 19.88
C ARG A 334 -0.94 25.57 19.72
N TYR A 335 -0.43 24.38 19.40
CA TYR A 335 -1.19 23.17 19.11
C TYR A 335 -0.62 21.94 19.87
N PRO A 336 -0.61 21.96 21.22
CA PRO A 336 0.04 20.91 22.02
C PRO A 336 -0.58 19.52 21.81
N LEU A 337 -1.89 19.45 21.60
CA LEU A 337 -2.59 18.20 21.32
C LEU A 337 -2.17 17.61 19.96
N GLU A 338 -2.16 18.43 18.91
CA GLU A 338 -1.74 18.04 17.56
C GLU A 338 -0.28 17.56 17.54
N PHE A 339 0.60 18.28 18.26
CA PHE A 339 2.00 17.89 18.41
C PHE A 339 2.15 16.49 19.06
N ALA A 340 1.38 16.22 20.12
CA ALA A 340 1.39 14.92 20.80
C ALA A 340 0.79 13.80 19.94
N LEU A 341 -0.32 14.05 19.22
CA LEU A 341 -0.94 13.08 18.32
C LEU A 341 0.01 12.70 17.18
N ARG A 342 0.72 13.67 16.62
CA ARG A 342 1.73 13.43 15.58
C ARG A 342 2.89 12.58 16.08
N ASP A 343 3.30 12.74 17.33
CA ASP A 343 4.37 11.94 17.92
C ASP A 343 3.95 10.48 18.19
N GLN A 344 2.67 10.26 18.47
CA GLN A 344 2.11 8.93 18.72
C GLN A 344 1.98 8.10 17.43
N ASP A 345 1.44 8.68 16.36
CA ASP A 345 1.32 8.02 15.05
C ASP A 345 1.69 8.99 13.92
N LYS A 346 3.00 9.17 13.73
CA LYS A 346 3.54 10.11 12.74
C LYS A 346 3.22 9.73 11.29
N TYR A 347 2.91 8.47 11.01
CA TYR A 347 2.58 8.02 9.65
C TYR A 347 1.16 8.43 9.28
N ARG A 348 0.18 8.10 10.13
CA ARG A 348 -1.25 8.35 9.87
C ARG A 348 -1.73 9.73 10.30
N TYR A 349 -1.02 10.40 11.20
CA TYR A 349 -1.37 11.77 11.60
C TYR A 349 -1.42 12.69 10.38
N ARG A 350 -2.58 13.30 10.17
CA ARG A 350 -2.81 14.32 9.14
C ARG A 350 -2.84 15.69 9.78
N TYR A 351 -2.00 16.62 9.29
CA TYR A 351 -2.06 18.01 9.74
C TYR A 351 -3.45 18.62 9.48
N PRO A 352 -3.97 19.49 10.36
CA PRO A 352 -5.23 20.17 10.10
C PRO A 352 -5.14 21.01 8.81
N LYS A 353 -6.01 20.70 7.84
CA LYS A 353 -6.00 21.25 6.47
C LYS A 353 -4.69 20.98 5.69
N GLY A 354 -3.96 19.93 6.06
CA GLY A 354 -2.75 19.48 5.37
C GLY A 354 -2.78 17.98 5.11
N GLU A 355 -1.60 17.37 5.06
CA GLU A 355 -1.37 15.98 4.67
C GLU A 355 -0.82 15.12 5.83
N SER A 356 -0.99 13.81 5.72
CA SER A 356 -0.24 12.78 6.44
C SER A 356 0.88 12.18 5.57
N TYR A 357 1.74 11.31 6.13
CA TYR A 357 2.66 10.54 5.29
C TYR A 357 1.91 9.51 4.42
N GLU A 358 0.76 9.02 4.87
CA GLU A 358 -0.12 8.14 4.11
C GLU A 358 -0.70 8.87 2.86
N ASP A 359 -1.12 10.12 3.00
CA ASP A 359 -1.53 10.96 1.87
C ASP A 359 -0.37 11.18 0.89
N LEU A 360 0.84 11.38 1.44
CA LEU A 360 2.04 11.59 0.63
C LEU A 360 2.43 10.35 -0.17
N VAL A 361 2.28 9.15 0.39
CA VAL A 361 2.48 7.87 -0.31
C VAL A 361 1.52 7.77 -1.50
N GLN A 362 0.23 8.01 -1.30
CA GLN A 362 -0.79 8.02 -2.36
C GLN A 362 -0.43 9.03 -3.46
N ARG A 363 -0.02 10.25 -3.07
CA ARG A 363 0.39 11.30 -4.02
C ARG A 363 1.66 10.95 -4.81
N LEU A 364 2.58 10.19 -4.22
CA LEU A 364 3.85 9.82 -4.83
C LEU A 364 3.78 8.56 -5.69
N GLU A 365 2.67 7.83 -5.68
CA GLU A 365 2.52 6.61 -6.50
C GLU A 365 2.86 6.85 -7.99
N PRO A 366 2.35 7.89 -8.68
CA PRO A 366 2.74 8.14 -10.08
C PRO A 366 4.24 8.39 -10.28
N VAL A 367 4.91 9.00 -9.27
CA VAL A 367 6.36 9.21 -9.30
C VAL A 367 7.10 7.88 -9.18
N ILE A 368 6.66 6.97 -8.30
CA ILE A 368 7.24 5.62 -8.19
C ILE A 368 7.07 4.85 -9.48
N MET A 369 5.90 4.92 -10.13
CA MET A 369 5.68 4.25 -11.42
C MET A 369 6.65 4.75 -12.49
N GLU A 370 6.84 6.07 -12.57
CA GLU A 370 7.78 6.65 -13.53
C GLU A 370 9.24 6.30 -13.18
N LEU A 371 9.64 6.28 -11.90
CA LEU A 371 10.97 5.81 -11.49
C LEU A 371 11.20 4.33 -11.81
N GLU A 372 10.14 3.52 -11.77
CA GLU A 372 10.21 2.11 -12.15
C GLU A 372 10.39 1.92 -13.66
N ARG A 373 9.91 2.88 -14.46
CA ARG A 373 9.96 2.90 -15.94
C ARG A 373 11.25 3.51 -16.50
N GLN A 374 11.82 4.48 -15.80
CA GLN A 374 13.00 5.21 -16.24
C GLN A 374 14.31 4.49 -15.87
N GLU A 375 15.37 4.79 -16.61
CA GLU A 375 16.73 4.37 -16.29
C GLU A 375 17.40 5.30 -15.27
N ASN A 376 18.26 6.21 -15.70
CA ASN A 376 19.01 7.07 -14.79
C ASN A 376 18.22 8.35 -14.47
N VAL A 377 17.89 8.54 -13.19
CA VAL A 377 17.09 9.70 -12.73
C VAL A 377 17.71 10.32 -11.49
N LEU A 378 17.84 11.65 -11.47
CA LEU A 378 18.11 12.45 -10.27
C LEU A 378 16.82 13.12 -9.81
N VAL A 379 16.40 12.85 -8.58
CA VAL A 379 15.24 13.50 -7.95
C VAL A 379 15.73 14.46 -6.87
N ILE A 380 15.46 15.76 -7.07
CA ILE A 380 15.73 16.83 -6.12
C ILE A 380 14.41 17.20 -5.43
N CYS A 381 14.25 16.75 -4.19
CA CYS A 381 12.97 16.85 -3.48
C CYS A 381 13.15 17.38 -2.04
N HIS A 382 12.35 16.88 -1.10
CA HIS A 382 12.25 17.40 0.27
C HIS A 382 12.34 16.29 1.30
N GLN A 383 12.29 16.63 2.59
CA GLN A 383 12.57 15.65 3.63
C GLN A 383 11.48 14.58 3.73
N ALA A 384 10.19 14.94 3.76
CA ALA A 384 9.13 13.93 3.88
C ALA A 384 8.98 13.14 2.57
N VAL A 385 9.07 13.81 1.42
CA VAL A 385 9.03 13.18 0.10
C VAL A 385 10.16 12.16 -0.07
N MET A 386 11.41 12.54 0.22
CA MET A 386 12.56 11.64 0.08
C MET A 386 12.45 10.41 1.00
N ARG A 387 11.86 10.56 2.19
CA ARG A 387 11.57 9.43 3.09
C ARG A 387 10.60 8.44 2.45
N CYS A 388 9.50 8.91 1.85
CA CYS A 388 8.54 8.03 1.18
C CYS A 388 9.18 7.28 0.01
N LEU A 389 9.96 7.98 -0.83
CA LEU A 389 10.68 7.37 -1.96
C LEU A 389 11.70 6.33 -1.47
N LEU A 390 12.49 6.65 -0.45
CA LEU A 390 13.44 5.70 0.13
C LEU A 390 12.75 4.50 0.76
N ALA A 391 11.63 4.70 1.45
CA ALA A 391 10.89 3.59 2.05
C ALA A 391 10.42 2.58 1.00
N TYR A 392 10.01 3.06 -0.18
CA TYR A 392 9.71 2.18 -1.31
C TYR A 392 10.93 1.36 -1.75
N PHE A 393 12.07 2.00 -2.05
CA PHE A 393 13.24 1.27 -2.57
C PHE A 393 13.92 0.36 -1.54
N LEU A 394 13.84 0.72 -0.26
CA LEU A 394 14.48 0.03 0.85
C LEU A 394 13.55 -0.90 1.63
N ASP A 395 12.32 -1.08 1.15
CA ASP A 395 11.31 -1.95 1.76
C ASP A 395 11.10 -1.65 3.24
N LYS A 396 10.86 -0.37 3.55
CA LYS A 396 10.67 0.12 4.93
C LYS A 396 9.19 0.21 5.27
N THR A 397 8.89 -0.19 6.49
CA THR A 397 7.51 -0.21 7.00
C THR A 397 6.96 1.21 7.17
N ALA A 398 5.63 1.32 7.21
CA ALA A 398 4.92 2.56 7.53
C ALA A 398 5.38 3.19 8.86
N GLU A 399 5.78 2.37 9.83
CA GLU A 399 6.29 2.85 11.13
C GLU A 399 7.69 3.47 11.03
N GLU A 400 8.58 2.88 10.22
CA GLU A 400 9.96 3.36 10.03
C GLU A 400 10.04 4.58 9.10
N LEU A 401 9.17 4.63 8.08
CA LEU A 401 9.21 5.59 6.98
C LEU A 401 9.34 7.06 7.45
N PRO A 402 8.51 7.58 8.39
CA PRO A 402 8.59 8.97 8.84
C PRO A 402 9.88 9.35 9.59
N TYR A 403 10.74 8.36 9.88
CA TYR A 403 11.97 8.48 10.66
C TYR A 403 13.22 8.11 9.86
N LEU A 404 13.11 7.82 8.56
CA LEU A 404 14.30 7.62 7.73
C LEU A 404 15.16 8.90 7.70
N LYS A 405 16.48 8.72 7.74
CA LYS A 405 17.44 9.83 7.75
C LYS A 405 17.73 10.28 6.31
N CYS A 406 17.32 11.50 6.00
CA CYS A 406 17.53 12.17 4.72
C CYS A 406 18.21 13.53 4.97
N PRO A 407 19.52 13.55 5.31
CA PRO A 407 20.21 14.79 5.64
C PRO A 407 20.24 15.76 4.44
N LEU A 408 20.37 17.05 4.73
CA LEU A 408 20.69 18.04 3.70
C LEU A 408 22.09 17.76 3.14
N HIS A 409 22.31 18.20 1.90
CA HIS A 409 23.61 18.20 1.22
C HIS A 409 24.27 16.83 0.99
N THR A 410 23.46 15.77 1.04
CA THR A 410 23.87 14.39 0.78
C THR A 410 23.07 13.82 -0.38
N VAL A 411 23.77 13.18 -1.32
CA VAL A 411 23.17 12.42 -2.41
C VAL A 411 23.14 10.95 -2.04
N LEU A 412 21.98 10.31 -2.17
CA LEU A 412 21.84 8.87 -2.06
C LEU A 412 21.75 8.27 -3.46
N LYS A 413 22.75 7.49 -3.86
CA LYS A 413 22.74 6.69 -5.08
C LYS A 413 22.12 5.33 -4.77
N LEU A 414 21.01 5.06 -5.43
CA LEU A 414 20.26 3.82 -5.35
C LEU A 414 20.54 2.98 -6.59
N THR A 415 20.99 1.73 -6.40
CA THR A 415 21.12 0.74 -7.48
C THR A 415 20.15 -0.41 -7.20
N PRO A 416 18.98 -0.46 -7.87
CA PRO A 416 18.03 -1.54 -7.70
C PRO A 416 18.65 -2.90 -8.05
N MET A 417 18.41 -3.90 -7.21
CA MET A 417 18.91 -5.28 -7.38
C MET A 417 17.76 -6.27 -7.21
N ALA A 418 17.98 -7.54 -7.55
CA ALA A 418 16.92 -8.53 -7.52
C ALA A 418 16.27 -8.79 -6.15
N TYR A 419 17.01 -8.56 -5.07
CA TYR A 419 16.54 -8.78 -3.70
C TYR A 419 16.47 -7.50 -2.86
N GLY A 420 16.58 -6.32 -3.47
CA GLY A 420 16.57 -5.06 -2.73
C GLY A 420 17.15 -3.90 -3.52
N CYS A 421 17.81 -2.98 -2.83
CA CYS A 421 18.46 -1.84 -3.44
C CYS A 421 19.77 -1.55 -2.70
N LYS A 422 20.87 -1.40 -3.44
CA LYS A 422 22.13 -0.91 -2.88
C LYS A 422 22.01 0.60 -2.67
N VAL A 423 22.49 1.10 -1.54
CA VAL A 423 22.50 2.53 -1.22
C VAL A 423 23.93 2.98 -0.98
N GLU A 424 24.34 4.02 -1.69
CA GLU A 424 25.62 4.69 -1.50
C GLU A 424 25.34 6.14 -1.13
N SER A 425 25.89 6.60 0.00
CA SER A 425 25.69 7.95 0.51
C SER A 425 26.92 8.81 0.19
N VAL A 426 26.72 9.92 -0.51
CA VAL A 426 27.78 10.85 -0.89
C VAL A 426 27.48 12.22 -0.29
N CYS A 427 28.25 12.63 0.71
CA CYS A 427 28.18 13.99 1.28
C CYS A 427 29.02 14.93 0.40
N LEU A 428 28.46 16.06 -0.02
CA LEU A 428 29.14 16.98 -0.95
C LEU A 428 29.97 18.07 -0.24
N ASN A 429 30.35 17.85 1.03
CA ASN A 429 31.23 18.70 1.83
C ASN A 429 30.78 20.18 1.92
N VAL A 430 29.47 20.42 1.99
CA VAL A 430 28.89 21.74 2.29
C VAL A 430 28.06 21.60 3.56
N ASP A 431 28.37 22.39 4.58
CA ASP A 431 27.66 22.34 5.86
C ASP A 431 26.17 22.69 5.71
N ALA A 432 25.34 22.10 6.57
CA ALA A 432 23.91 22.39 6.65
C ALA A 432 23.39 22.20 8.08
N VAL A 433 22.30 22.87 8.41
CA VAL A 433 21.54 22.59 9.63
C VAL A 433 20.96 21.16 9.62
N ASN A 434 20.84 20.56 10.80
CA ASN A 434 20.14 19.29 10.95
C ASN A 434 18.64 19.52 11.11
N THR A 435 17.83 18.97 10.20
CA THR A 435 16.36 19.03 10.25
C THR A 435 15.70 17.72 10.69
N HIS A 436 16.51 16.74 11.09
CA HIS A 436 16.02 15.46 11.58
C HIS A 436 15.58 15.57 13.04
N ARG A 437 14.36 15.13 13.32
CA ARG A 437 13.83 14.95 14.67
C ARG A 437 13.59 13.46 14.91
N ASP A 438 14.33 12.90 15.86
CA ASP A 438 14.22 11.51 16.26
C ASP A 438 12.83 11.19 16.83
N ARG A 439 12.50 9.90 16.85
CA ARG A 439 11.29 9.42 17.53
C ARG A 439 11.41 9.76 19.02
N PRO A 440 10.42 10.43 19.64
CA PRO A 440 10.45 10.69 21.07
C PRO A 440 10.61 9.38 21.84
N SER A 441 11.62 9.30 22.71
CA SER A 441 11.75 8.16 23.61
C SER A 441 10.59 8.18 24.59
N VAL A 442 9.75 7.14 24.60
CA VAL A 442 8.76 6.94 25.67
C VAL A 442 9.53 6.54 26.92
N ARG A 443 9.99 7.53 27.70
CA ARG A 443 10.48 7.26 29.05
C ARG A 443 9.27 7.01 29.93
N LEU A 444 8.96 5.75 30.20
CA LEU A 444 8.17 5.37 31.37
C LEU A 444 9.03 5.70 32.62
N THR A 445 9.09 6.96 33.02
CA THR A 445 9.66 7.33 34.32
C THR A 445 8.66 6.92 35.40
N ASN A 446 9.00 5.88 36.15
CA ASN A 446 8.25 5.36 37.29
C ASN A 446 8.27 6.29 38.53
N THR A 447 8.27 7.61 38.34
CA THR A 447 8.38 8.60 39.41
C THR A 447 7.79 9.96 39.01
N GLN A 448 6.47 10.05 38.82
CA GLN A 448 5.71 11.27 39.12
C GLN A 448 4.36 10.87 39.72
N PRO A 449 3.93 11.47 40.85
CA PRO A 449 2.64 11.14 41.45
C PRO A 449 1.52 11.50 40.49
N LEU A 450 0.51 10.62 40.44
CA LEU A 450 -0.74 10.68 39.66
C LEU A 450 -1.63 11.92 39.93
N SER A 451 -1.10 13.03 40.44
CA SER A 451 -1.88 14.22 40.82
C SER A 451 -1.97 15.29 39.74
N MET A 452 -1.20 15.24 38.64
CA MET A 452 -1.23 16.28 37.59
C MET A 452 -1.92 15.86 36.28
N PHE A 453 -2.13 14.56 36.04
CA PHE A 453 -2.85 14.06 34.86
C PHE A 453 -4.36 13.89 35.07
N ALA A 454 -4.88 14.16 36.27
CA ALA A 454 -6.30 14.01 36.58
C ALA A 454 -7.18 15.22 36.16
N HIS A 455 -6.59 16.32 35.67
CA HIS A 455 -7.35 17.57 35.49
C HIS A 455 -7.69 17.98 34.05
N ILE A 456 -7.27 17.27 33.01
CA ILE A 456 -7.54 17.69 31.61
C ILE A 456 -8.23 16.61 30.74
N SER A 457 -8.48 15.41 31.26
CA SER A 457 -9.22 14.39 30.50
C SER A 457 -10.12 13.54 31.39
N GLY A 458 -11.44 13.75 31.28
CA GLY A 458 -12.43 12.71 31.61
C GLY A 458 -13.36 12.91 32.81
N GLY A 459 -13.39 14.09 33.45
CA GLY A 459 -14.14 14.27 34.71
C GLY A 459 -15.65 14.56 34.62
N ILE A 460 -16.21 14.95 33.47
CA ILE A 460 -17.60 15.47 33.42
C ILE A 460 -18.59 14.56 32.65
N LEU A 461 -18.11 13.65 31.80
CA LEU A 461 -18.99 12.76 31.02
C LEU A 461 -19.22 11.38 31.65
N PHE A 462 -18.42 10.96 32.63
CA PHE A 462 -18.59 9.65 33.28
C PHE A 462 -19.63 9.65 34.41
N HIS A 463 -19.93 10.81 35.02
CA HIS A 463 -20.88 10.87 36.14
C HIS A 463 -22.35 10.91 35.69
N SER A 464 -22.61 11.34 34.46
CA SER A 464 -23.95 11.43 33.86
C SER A 464 -24.45 10.07 33.37
N SER A 465 -23.59 9.29 32.72
CA SER A 465 -23.93 7.99 32.12
C SER A 465 -24.15 6.88 33.15
N LEU A 466 -23.42 6.91 34.28
CA LEU A 466 -23.61 6.00 35.41
C LEU A 466 -24.89 6.30 36.23
N LYS A 467 -25.37 7.54 36.24
CA LYS A 467 -26.68 7.90 36.83
C LYS A 467 -27.86 7.43 35.98
N ILE A 468 -27.70 7.36 34.66
CA ILE A 468 -28.73 6.86 33.74
C ILE A 468 -28.82 5.33 33.78
N LEU A 469 -27.67 4.63 33.87
CA LEU A 469 -27.65 3.17 34.02
C LEU A 469 -28.18 2.71 35.40
N SER A 470 -27.85 3.43 36.47
CA SER A 470 -28.35 3.09 37.82
C SER A 470 -29.82 3.47 38.07
N LYS A 471 -30.38 4.45 37.34
CA LYS A 471 -31.83 4.71 37.34
C LYS A 471 -32.61 3.66 36.55
N SER A 472 -32.06 3.17 35.43
CA SER A 472 -32.72 2.15 34.60
C SER A 472 -32.72 0.76 35.25
N LEU A 473 -31.66 0.42 35.99
CA LEU A 473 -31.56 -0.84 36.74
C LEU A 473 -32.34 -0.87 38.07
N ARG A 474 -32.87 0.26 38.54
CA ARG A 474 -33.85 0.29 39.65
C ARG A 474 -35.30 0.13 39.19
N PHE A 475 -35.57 0.24 37.89
CA PHE A 475 -36.92 0.08 37.33
C PHE A 475 -37.26 -1.38 36.98
N LEU A 476 -36.25 -2.26 36.98
CA LEU A 476 -36.41 -3.71 36.83
C LEU A 476 -36.01 -4.35 38.16
N GLY A 477 -36.96 -4.48 39.08
CA GLY A 477 -36.74 -5.01 40.41
C GLY A 477 -36.12 -6.41 40.38
N ASN A 478 -34.82 -6.51 40.64
CA ASN A 478 -34.16 -7.75 41.01
C ASN A 478 -32.92 -7.47 41.86
N SER A 479 -33.10 -7.57 43.18
CA SER A 479 -32.03 -7.50 44.16
C SER A 479 -31.34 -8.87 44.27
N LYS A 480 -30.32 -9.12 43.44
CA LYS A 480 -29.20 -10.07 43.67
C LYS A 480 -28.32 -10.14 42.42
N PHE A 481 -27.34 -9.25 42.30
CA PHE A 481 -26.17 -9.47 41.45
C PHE A 481 -24.96 -8.81 42.14
N GLN A 482 -24.11 -9.65 42.72
CA GLN A 482 -22.76 -9.28 43.15
C GLN A 482 -21.80 -9.65 42.00
N LEU A 483 -21.02 -8.69 41.51
CA LEU A 483 -19.89 -8.94 40.62
C LEU A 483 -18.62 -9.07 41.46
N THR A 484 -17.97 -10.22 41.40
CA THR A 484 -16.63 -10.48 41.95
C THR A 484 -15.54 -9.90 41.05
N PRO A 485 -14.37 -9.49 41.59
CA PRO A 485 -13.41 -8.67 40.88
C PRO A 485 -12.30 -9.51 40.23
N GLN A 486 -12.60 -10.25 39.17
CA GLN A 486 -11.58 -10.71 38.24
C GLN A 486 -12.21 -10.85 36.87
N ILE A 487 -11.94 -9.88 35.99
CA ILE A 487 -11.77 -10.02 34.55
C ILE A 487 -11.37 -8.62 34.05
N PHE A 488 -10.07 -8.45 33.83
CA PHE A 488 -9.54 -7.37 33.02
C PHE A 488 -9.82 -7.71 31.55
N TYR A 489 -10.55 -6.85 30.84
CA TYR A 489 -10.41 -6.74 29.39
C TYR A 489 -10.10 -5.30 29.01
N ARG A 490 -9.05 -5.18 28.19
CA ARG A 490 -8.68 -4.00 27.41
C ARG A 490 -9.91 -3.47 26.67
N ILE A 491 -10.41 -2.31 27.09
CA ILE A 491 -11.26 -1.48 26.24
C ILE A 491 -10.34 -0.49 25.52
N LYS A 492 -10.12 -0.68 24.21
CA LYS A 492 -9.64 0.39 23.34
C LYS A 492 -10.81 1.36 23.15
N VAL A 493 -10.80 2.48 23.86
CA VAL A 493 -11.74 3.58 23.64
C VAL A 493 -11.24 4.37 22.43
N TRP A 494 -11.93 4.25 21.30
CA TRP A 494 -11.79 5.22 20.21
C TRP A 494 -12.49 6.51 20.65
N GLY A 495 -11.71 7.54 20.93
CA GLY A 495 -12.24 8.88 21.14
C GLY A 495 -12.70 9.44 19.80
N LEU A 496 -14.01 9.54 19.59
CA LEU A 496 -14.60 10.37 18.55
C LEU A 496 -14.29 11.84 18.86
N ALA A 497 -13.25 12.37 18.23
CA ALA A 497 -12.96 13.79 18.25
C ALA A 497 -13.56 14.43 16.98
N ARG A 498 -14.72 15.07 17.12
CA ARG A 498 -15.04 16.36 16.46
C ARG A 498 -16.36 16.95 16.99
N PRO A 499 -16.43 18.27 17.22
CA PRO A 499 -17.67 18.96 17.53
C PRO A 499 -18.41 19.30 16.23
N LEU A 500 -19.66 18.87 16.10
CA LEU A 500 -20.58 19.37 15.07
C LEU A 500 -21.26 20.62 15.65
N HIS A 501 -20.74 21.80 15.29
CA HIS A 501 -21.53 23.02 15.30
C HIS A 501 -22.34 23.05 14.00
N ASP A 502 -23.66 23.01 14.16
CA ASP A 502 -24.71 23.43 13.23
C ASP A 502 -24.52 23.09 11.74
N LEU A 503 -25.26 22.08 11.25
CA LEU A 503 -26.21 22.28 10.15
C LEU A 503 -27.01 21.00 9.84
N ASN A 504 -28.33 21.13 9.98
CA ASN A 504 -29.34 20.24 9.40
C ASN A 504 -29.26 20.28 7.86
N VAL A 505 -28.78 19.22 7.21
CA VAL A 505 -29.17 18.88 5.83
C VAL A 505 -29.12 17.36 5.67
N LEU A 506 -30.29 16.73 5.74
CA LEU A 506 -30.53 15.36 5.29
C LEU A 506 -30.71 15.37 3.76
N LEU A 507 -29.87 14.64 3.05
CA LEU A 507 -30.12 14.21 1.66
C LEU A 507 -30.39 12.70 1.69
N PHE A 508 -31.60 12.30 1.34
CA PHE A 508 -31.99 10.92 1.07
C PHE A 508 -32.39 10.81 -0.41
N GLU A 509 -31.77 9.87 -1.14
CA GLU A 509 -32.41 9.13 -2.24
C GLU A 509 -31.93 7.67 -2.23
N PRO A 510 -32.74 6.72 -2.73
CA PRO A 510 -32.81 5.37 -2.21
C PRO A 510 -32.17 4.30 -3.12
N LEU A 511 -31.54 3.31 -2.51
CA LEU A 511 -31.23 2.02 -3.15
C LEU A 511 -32.24 0.98 -2.67
N LEU A 512 -33.31 0.85 -3.46
CA LEU A 512 -34.19 -0.31 -3.50
C LEU A 512 -33.46 -1.41 -4.28
N CYS A 513 -33.13 -2.53 -3.64
CA CYS A 513 -33.30 -3.87 -4.22
C CYS A 513 -33.01 -4.97 -3.19
N CYS A 514 -33.90 -5.96 -3.19
CA CYS A 514 -33.75 -7.34 -2.71
C CYS A 514 -33.77 -7.56 -1.20
N LEU A 515 -34.96 -7.88 -0.68
CA LEU A 515 -35.17 -9.03 0.19
C LEU A 515 -36.59 -9.55 -0.06
N ASP A 516 -36.70 -10.43 -1.06
CA ASP A 516 -37.82 -11.35 -1.19
C ASP A 516 -37.70 -12.42 -0.11
N GLY A 517 -38.83 -12.69 0.55
CA GLY A 517 -39.02 -13.89 1.35
C GLY A 517 -38.79 -13.68 2.85
N ILE A 518 -39.83 -13.21 3.54
CA ILE A 518 -40.32 -13.73 4.83
C ILE A 518 -41.70 -13.07 5.06
N PHE A 519 -42.70 -13.90 5.37
CA PHE A 519 -44.15 -13.65 5.52
C PHE A 519 -45.02 -13.85 4.27
N GLY A 520 -45.62 -15.05 4.21
CA GLY A 520 -46.69 -15.40 3.30
C GLY A 520 -48.08 -14.94 3.79
N ASN A 521 -48.97 -14.80 2.80
CA ASN A 521 -50.43 -14.91 2.80
C ASN A 521 -51.24 -14.35 4.00
N CYS A 522 -51.92 -13.21 3.76
CA CYS A 522 -53.37 -13.04 4.02
C CYS A 522 -53.91 -11.77 3.31
N PRO A 523 -55.23 -11.59 3.13
CA PRO A 523 -55.84 -11.28 1.83
C PRO A 523 -56.44 -9.87 1.71
N ALA A 524 -56.95 -9.59 0.51
CA ALA A 524 -57.55 -8.37 0.01
C ALA A 524 -58.45 -7.55 0.96
N GLY A 525 -58.31 -6.22 0.83
CA GLY A 525 -59.44 -5.28 0.86
C GLY A 525 -59.53 -4.32 2.05
N ARG A 526 -59.05 -3.07 1.88
CA ARG A 526 -59.86 -1.84 1.92
C ARG A 526 -58.98 -0.57 1.85
N PRO A 527 -59.53 0.55 1.35
CA PRO A 527 -58.79 1.78 1.04
C PRO A 527 -58.74 2.73 2.24
N ILE A 528 -57.69 3.54 2.33
CA ILE A 528 -57.68 4.70 3.23
C ILE A 528 -57.30 5.94 2.40
N HIS A 529 -58.32 6.79 2.23
CA HIS A 529 -58.24 8.19 1.88
C HIS A 529 -57.55 8.98 3.00
N ASP A 530 -56.62 9.89 2.70
CA ASP A 530 -56.80 11.35 2.82
C ASP A 530 -55.46 12.15 2.78
N PRO A 531 -55.50 13.46 2.48
CA PRO A 531 -54.51 14.16 1.66
C PRO A 531 -53.77 15.27 2.41
N ILE A 532 -52.47 15.42 2.20
CA ILE A 532 -51.77 16.69 2.49
C ILE A 532 -50.71 16.92 1.40
N PHE A 533 -51.12 17.56 0.31
CA PHE A 533 -50.23 18.18 -0.68
C PHE A 533 -50.72 19.61 -0.94
N SER A 534 -50.09 20.57 -0.26
CA SER A 534 -50.08 22.02 -0.53
C SER A 534 -49.11 22.60 0.50
N VAL A 535 -48.00 23.30 0.21
CA VAL A 535 -47.77 24.42 -0.69
C VAL A 535 -46.25 24.55 -0.87
N LEU A 536 -45.73 24.57 -2.09
CA LEU A 536 -44.42 25.17 -2.39
C LEU A 536 -44.50 25.86 -3.76
N ALA A 537 -44.82 27.15 -3.74
CA ALA A 537 -44.72 28.04 -4.88
C ALA A 537 -44.32 29.44 -4.41
N GLU A 538 -43.03 29.76 -4.55
CA GLU A 538 -42.39 31.10 -4.64
C GLU A 538 -40.87 30.84 -4.54
N GLY A 539 -39.96 31.21 -5.44
CA GLY A 539 -39.99 31.85 -6.74
C GLY A 539 -38.53 32.07 -7.21
N ARG A 540 -38.26 31.72 -8.48
CA ARG A 540 -37.13 32.14 -9.36
C ARG A 540 -35.72 31.61 -9.01
N ARG A 541 -34.81 31.27 -9.94
CA ARG A 541 -34.73 31.03 -11.40
C ARG A 541 -33.26 30.61 -11.63
N PHE A 542 -32.97 29.56 -12.41
CA PHE A 542 -31.81 29.41 -13.33
C PHE A 542 -31.94 28.02 -14.00
N SER A 543 -32.53 27.93 -15.19
CA SER A 543 -31.87 27.91 -16.53
C SER A 543 -31.09 26.63 -16.86
N SER A 544 -31.81 25.72 -17.53
CA SER A 544 -31.41 24.74 -18.55
C SER A 544 -29.96 24.73 -19.06
N ARG A 545 -29.25 23.62 -18.78
CA ARG A 545 -28.35 22.85 -19.69
C ARG A 545 -27.53 21.88 -18.82
N ILE A 546 -27.99 20.65 -18.71
CA ILE A 546 -27.26 19.35 -18.61
C ILE A 546 -28.37 18.29 -18.39
N LEU A 547 -29.28 18.24 -19.36
CA LEU A 547 -30.28 17.18 -19.52
C LEU A 547 -30.24 16.81 -21.01
N ARG A 548 -29.05 16.37 -21.42
CA ARG A 548 -28.69 15.77 -22.70
C ARG A 548 -27.40 14.98 -22.46
N CYS A 549 -27.53 13.75 -21.97
CA CYS A 549 -26.53 12.69 -22.11
C CYS A 549 -27.02 11.30 -21.68
N MET A 550 -28.25 11.15 -21.15
CA MET A 550 -28.83 9.81 -20.87
C MET A 550 -30.09 9.55 -21.70
N ALA A 551 -29.95 9.67 -23.02
CA ALA A 551 -30.96 9.21 -23.96
C ALA A 551 -30.28 8.66 -25.22
N LEU A 552 -29.59 7.52 -25.07
CA LEU A 552 -29.20 6.65 -26.17
C LEU A 552 -29.10 5.22 -25.62
N SER A 553 -29.77 4.28 -26.30
CA SER A 553 -29.65 2.81 -26.18
C SER A 553 -30.73 2.07 -25.39
N ILE A 554 -32.01 2.22 -25.78
CA ILE A 554 -32.94 1.07 -25.79
C ILE A 554 -33.70 1.10 -27.13
N GLY A 555 -33.28 0.21 -28.04
CA GLY A 555 -34.00 -0.16 -29.27
C GLY A 555 -34.58 -1.58 -29.13
N PRO A 556 -35.47 -2.00 -30.04
CA PRO A 556 -36.84 -2.37 -29.66
C PRO A 556 -37.12 -3.88 -29.69
N SER A 557 -38.14 -4.32 -28.95
CA SER A 557 -38.86 -5.55 -29.29
C SER A 557 -40.38 -5.39 -29.15
N MET A 558 -41.05 -5.89 -30.18
CA MET A 558 -42.46 -6.26 -30.30
C MET A 558 -43.52 -5.21 -30.67
N ARG A 559 -43.89 -5.34 -31.95
CA ARG A 559 -45.10 -4.99 -32.71
C ARG A 559 -45.18 -3.62 -33.36
#